data_AF-A0A7C5CK43-F1
#
_entry.id   AF-A0A7C5CK43-F1
#
_cell.length_a   1.000
_cell.length_b   1.000
_cell.length_c   1.000
_cell.angle_alpha   90.00
_cell.angle_beta   90.00
_cell.angle_gamma   90.00
#
_symmetry.space_group_name_H-M   'P 1'
#
loop_
_entity.id
_entity.type
_entity.pdbx_description
1 polymer ?
#
loop_
_entity_poly.entity_id
_entity_poly.type
_entity_poly.pdbx_seq_one_letter_code
_entity_poly.pdbx_strand_id
1 'polypeptide(L)'
;WSTKDANTALFIAIYSITIISIIADTFVKPMIIKYIKDNVLKSSVKINEILIFFSILAGMSSYGFWGMILGPAITSFLIAISKVYIDLYGHNAHR
;
A
#
# COMPACT_ATOMS: atom_id res chain seq x y z
N TRP A 1 43.44 10.57 -8.31
CA TRP A 1 42.07 10.01 -8.30
C TRP A 1 41.10 10.96 -9.01
N SER A 2 41.29 11.25 -10.31
CA SER A 2 40.51 12.32 -10.98
C SER A 2 40.13 12.04 -12.45
N THR A 3 40.09 10.76 -12.85
CA THR A 3 39.65 10.34 -14.20
C THR A 3 38.71 9.13 -14.11
N LYS A 4 37.74 9.18 -13.19
CA LYS A 4 36.47 8.48 -13.43
C LYS A 4 35.67 9.42 -14.33
N ASP A 5 35.94 9.30 -15.63
CA ASP A 5 35.56 10.24 -16.67
C ASP A 5 34.09 10.64 -16.60
N ALA A 6 33.81 11.93 -16.86
CA ALA A 6 32.45 12.48 -16.91
C ALA A 6 31.52 11.66 -17.83
N ASN A 7 32.08 11.02 -18.85
CA ASN A 7 31.37 10.10 -19.75
C ASN A 7 30.81 8.87 -19.02
N THR A 8 31.57 8.28 -18.09
CA THR A 8 31.09 7.15 -17.29
C THR A 8 29.97 7.58 -16.34
N ALA A 9 30.10 8.75 -15.72
CA ALA A 9 29.06 9.30 -14.84
C ALA A 9 27.76 9.58 -15.61
N LEU A 10 27.87 10.21 -16.79
CA LEU A 10 26.74 10.49 -17.67
C LEU A 10 26.06 9.19 -18.15
N PHE A 11 26.86 8.19 -18.51
CA PHE A 11 26.35 6.90 -18.97
C PHE A 11 25.57 6.17 -17.87
N ILE A 12 26.09 6.12 -16.64
CA ILE A 12 25.38 5.50 -15.52
C ILE A 12 24.10 6.27 -15.20
N ALA A 13 24.13 7.61 -15.23
CA ALA A 13 22.94 8.43 -14.98
C ALA A 13 21.83 8.15 -15.99
N ILE A 14 22.15 8.15 -17.29
CA ILE A 14 21.19 7.89 -18.37
C ILE A 14 20.68 6.44 -18.27
N TYR A 15 21.58 5.47 -18.11
CA TYR A 15 21.19 4.06 -18.01
C TYR A 15 20.25 3.81 -16.83
N SER A 16 20.53 4.40 -15.66
CA SER A 16 19.70 4.25 -14.47
C SER A 16 18.31 4.86 -14.67
N ILE A 17 18.24 6.09 -15.21
CA ILE A 17 16.97 6.78 -15.46
C ILE A 17 16.13 6.00 -16.47
N THR A 18 16.73 5.54 -17.57
CA THR A 18 16.04 4.78 -18.60
C THR A 18 15.54 3.44 -18.08
N ILE A 19 16.37 2.68 -17.36
CA ILE A 19 15.99 1.37 -16.82
C ILE A 19 14.91 1.50 -15.74
N ILE A 20 15.02 2.44 -14.81
CA ILE A 20 14.02 2.62 -13.75
C ILE A 20 12.70 3.08 -14.37
N SER A 21 12.72 4.08 -15.25
CA SER A 21 11.49 4.64 -15.83
C SER A 21 10.77 3.66 -16.76
N ILE A 22 11.52 2.85 -17.52
CA ILE A 22 10.92 1.88 -18.42
C ILE A 22 10.58 0.60 -17.65
N ILE A 23 11.55 -0.09 -17.07
CA ILE A 23 11.31 -1.41 -16.47
C ILE A 23 10.52 -1.27 -15.17
N ALA A 24 11.00 -0.49 -14.20
CA ALA A 24 10.35 -0.42 -12.90
C ALA A 24 8.99 0.27 -13.00
N ASP A 25 8.92 1.42 -13.67
CA ASP A 25 7.70 2.23 -13.68
C ASP A 25 6.67 1.78 -14.72
N THR A 26 7.08 1.25 -15.88
CA THR A 26 6.15 0.83 -16.94
C THR A 26 5.77 -0.65 -16.87
N PHE A 27 6.61 -1.54 -16.32
CA PHE A 27 6.31 -2.98 -16.26
C PHE A 27 6.06 -3.49 -14.85
N VAL A 28 6.98 -3.20 -13.91
CA VAL A 28 6.92 -3.78 -12.57
C VAL A 28 5.73 -3.22 -11.79
N LYS A 29 5.51 -1.90 -11.79
CA LYS A 29 4.35 -1.25 -11.15
C LYS A 29 3.00 -1.85 -11.61
N PRO A 30 2.64 -1.88 -12.91
CA PRO A 30 1.35 -2.43 -13.33
C PRO A 30 1.21 -3.93 -13.12
N MET A 31 2.30 -4.71 -13.22
CA MET A 31 2.26 -6.14 -12.94
C MET A 31 1.91 -6.43 -11.48
N ILE A 32 2.51 -5.70 -10.54
CA ILE A 32 2.22 -5.80 -9.10
C ILE A 32 0.79 -5.36 -8.82
N ILE A 33 0.35 -4.22 -9.36
CA ILE A 33 -1.02 -3.73 -9.17
C ILE A 33 -2.05 -4.75 -9.67
N LYS A 34 -1.82 -5.34 -10.85
CA LYS A 34 -2.71 -6.37 -11.42
C LYS A 34 -2.74 -7.62 -10.54
N TYR A 35 -1.59 -8.08 -10.07
CA TYR A 35 -1.51 -9.25 -9.19
C TYR A 35 -2.26 -9.04 -7.86
N ILE A 36 -2.09 -7.88 -7.21
CA ILE A 36 -2.79 -7.56 -5.96
C ILE A 36 -4.28 -7.39 -6.20
N LYS A 37 -4.69 -6.72 -7.29
CA LYS A 37 -6.11 -6.55 -7.65
C LYS A 37 -6.83 -7.89 -7.82
N ASP A 38 -6.23 -8.80 -8.59
CA ASP A 38 -6.89 -10.04 -8.98
C ASP A 38 -6.93 -11.07 -7.84
N ASN A 39 -5.95 -11.06 -6.92
CA ASN A 39 -5.81 -12.05 -5.85
C ASN A 39 -6.25 -11.56 -4.46
N VAL A 40 -6.17 -10.26 -4.14
CA VAL A 40 -6.34 -9.74 -2.77
C VAL A 40 -7.59 -8.87 -2.61
N LEU A 41 -7.99 -8.12 -3.64
CA LEU A 41 -9.03 -7.08 -3.55
C LEU A 41 -10.48 -7.56 -3.78
N LYS A 42 -10.76 -8.86 -3.82
CA LYS A 42 -12.12 -9.39 -4.12
C LYS A 42 -13.18 -9.12 -3.03
N SER A 43 -12.82 -8.53 -1.90
CA SER A 43 -13.77 -8.23 -0.82
C SER A 43 -13.76 -6.75 -0.46
N SER A 44 -14.75 -6.00 -0.93
CA SER A 44 -14.96 -4.62 -0.53
C SER A 44 -15.74 -4.58 0.78
N VAL A 45 -15.03 -4.38 1.89
CA VAL A 45 -15.65 -3.91 3.12
C VAL A 45 -16.02 -2.45 2.89
N LYS A 46 -17.31 -2.12 2.86
CA LYS A 46 -17.78 -0.74 2.79
C LYS A 46 -17.42 -0.03 4.09
N ILE A 47 -16.33 0.73 4.08
CA ILE A 47 -15.90 1.59 5.19
C ILE A 47 -16.40 3.00 4.89
N ASN A 48 -17.07 3.64 5.86
CA ASN A 48 -17.55 5.01 5.73
C ASN A 48 -16.36 6.00 5.63
N GLU A 49 -16.50 6.99 4.77
CA GLU A 49 -15.54 8.06 4.48
C GLU A 49 -15.14 8.85 5.74
N ILE A 50 -16.07 9.10 6.67
CA ILE A 50 -15.78 9.76 7.96
C ILE A 50 -14.78 8.93 8.79
N LEU A 51 -14.92 7.60 8.80
CA LEU A 51 -14.01 6.71 9.53
C LEU A 51 -12.60 6.74 8.93
N ILE A 52 -12.51 6.81 7.60
CA ILE A 52 -11.24 6.96 6.88
C ILE A 52 -10.60 8.30 7.26
N PHE A 53 -11.38 9.37 7.33
CA PHE A 53 -10.90 10.71 7.72
C PHE A 53 -10.28 10.71 9.12
N PHE A 54 -10.98 10.14 10.12
CA PHE A 54 -10.44 10.02 11.48
C PHE A 54 -9.24 9.09 11.56
N SER A 55 -9.23 7.99 10.80
CA SER A 55 -8.08 7.08 10.75
C SER A 55 -6.84 7.75 10.16
N ILE A 56 -6.99 8.60 9.14
CA ILE A 56 -5.89 9.40 8.59
C ILE A 56 -5.39 10.40 9.63
N LEU A 57 -6.28 11.14 10.29
CA LEU A 57 -5.92 12.11 11.34
C LEU A 57 -5.17 11.46 12.50
N ALA A 58 -5.69 10.34 13.02
CA ALA A 58 -5.06 9.59 14.11
C ALA A 58 -3.73 8.95 13.68
N GLY A 59 -3.69 8.39 12.47
CA GLY A 59 -2.49 7.81 11.88
C GLY A 59 -1.40 8.86 11.71
N MET A 60 -1.74 10.03 11.15
CA MET A 60 -0.79 11.14 10.98
C MET A 60 -0.25 11.65 12.31
N SER A 61 -1.09 11.72 13.34
CA SER A 61 -0.66 12.10 14.70
C SER A 61 0.35 11.12 15.30
N SER A 62 0.22 9.81 15.02
CA SER A 62 1.05 8.76 15.64
C SER A 62 2.31 8.41 14.83
N TYR A 63 2.20 8.37 13.51
CA TYR A 63 3.24 7.87 12.59
C TYR A 63 3.70 8.93 11.57
N GLY A 64 3.27 10.19 11.72
CA GLY A 64 3.60 11.27 10.79
C GLY A 64 3.05 11.02 9.39
N PHE A 65 3.82 11.37 8.36
CA PHE A 65 3.39 11.26 6.96
C PHE A 65 2.92 9.85 6.57
N TRP A 66 3.61 8.80 7.03
CA TRP A 66 3.24 7.40 6.76
C TRP A 66 1.92 6.98 7.40
N GLY A 67 1.51 7.72 8.44
CA GLY A 67 0.24 7.55 9.12
C GLY A 67 -1.00 7.74 8.24
N MET A 68 -0.90 8.50 7.15
CA MET A 68 -1.99 8.70 6.20
C MET A 68 -2.40 7.38 5.50
N ILE A 69 -1.44 6.50 5.23
CA ILE A 69 -1.70 5.19 4.60
C ILE A 69 -1.93 4.13 5.66
N LEU A 70 -1.12 4.14 6.73
CA LEU A 70 -1.17 3.13 7.78
C LEU A 70 -2.45 3.22 8.62
N GLY A 71 -2.95 4.43 8.91
CA GLY A 71 -4.15 4.63 9.73
C GLY A 71 -5.37 3.87 9.20
N PRO A 72 -5.84 4.16 7.97
CA PRO A 72 -6.96 3.44 7.37
C PRO A 72 -6.72 1.94 7.21
N ALA A 73 -5.49 1.52 6.93
CA ALA A 73 -5.15 0.11 6.77
C ALA A 73 -5.32 -0.68 8.08
N ILE A 74 -4.82 -0.13 9.20
CA ILE A 74 -4.95 -0.74 10.53
C ILE A 74 -6.43 -0.81 10.96
N THR A 75 -7.19 0.27 10.74
CA THR A 75 -8.64 0.29 11.04
C THR A 75 -9.40 -0.74 10.19
N SER A 76 -9.08 -0.86 8.90
CA SER A 76 -9.69 -1.87 8.02
C SER A 76 -9.39 -3.29 8.51
N PHE A 77 -8.15 -3.55 8.93
CA PHE A 77 -7.74 -4.83 9.47
C PHE A 77 -8.46 -5.18 10.78
N LEU A 78 -8.60 -4.21 11.69
CA LEU A 78 -9.39 -4.36 12.92
C LEU A 78 -10.85 -4.75 12.61
N ILE A 79 -11.48 -4.06 11.67
CA ILE A 79 -12.87 -4.34 11.26
C ILE A 79 -12.97 -5.74 10.65
N ALA A 80 -12.01 -6.14 9.82
CA ALA A 80 -11.97 -7.47 9.22
C ALA A 80 -11.93 -8.57 10.29
N ILE A 81 -11.03 -8.45 11.28
CA ILE A 81 -10.95 -9.41 12.40
C ILE A 81 -12.24 -9.40 13.22
N SER A 82 -12.78 -8.23 13.53
CA SER A 82 -14.02 -8.09 14.30
C SER A 82 -15.18 -8.79 13.58
N LYS A 83 -15.26 -8.65 12.25
CA LYS A 83 -16.26 -9.31 11.44
C LYS A 83 -16.09 -10.83 11.45
N VAL A 84 -14.86 -11.33 11.32
CA VAL A 84 -14.57 -12.78 11.42
C VAL A 84 -14.95 -13.33 12.79
N TYR A 85 -14.66 -12.60 13.87
CA TYR A 85 -15.04 -13.01 15.22
C TYR A 85 -16.56 -13.11 15.39
N ILE A 86 -17.29 -12.09 14.95
CA ILE A 86 -18.75 -12.06 15.00
C ILE A 86 -19.35 -13.19 14.14
N ASP A 87 -18.77 -13.47 12.97
CA ASP A 87 -19.24 -14.55 12.10
C ASP A 87 -19.04 -15.93 12.74
N LEU A 88 -17.87 -16.16 13.35
CA LEU A 88 -17.54 -17.44 13.99
C LEU A 88 -18.29 -17.70 15.31
N TYR A 89 -18.43 -16.67 16.15
CA TYR A 89 -19.02 -16.83 17.50
C TYR A 89 -20.46 -16.31 17.61
N GLY A 90 -20.82 -15.29 16.84
CA GLY A 90 -22.18 -14.74 16.82
C GLY A 90 -23.20 -15.71 16.20
N HIS A 91 -22.78 -16.60 15.30
CA HIS A 91 -23.64 -17.66 14.77
C HIS A 91 -24.00 -18.72 15.83
N ASN A 92 -23.14 -18.95 16.84
CA ASN A 92 -23.37 -19.95 17.89
C ASN A 92 -24.25 -19.44 19.05
N ALA A 93 -24.55 -18.14 19.10
CA ALA A 93 -25.38 -17.55 20.16
C ALA A 93 -26.90 -17.66 19.92
N HIS A 94 -27.32 -18.12 18.74
CA HIS A 94 -28.73 -18.27 18.33
C HIS A 94 -29.21 -19.73 18.28
N ARG A 95 -28.56 -20.65 19.01
CA ARG A 95 -29.05 -22.01 19.24
C ARG A 95 -29.19 -22.31 20.72
#